data_AF-A0A2M7EKD4-F1
#
_entry.id   AF-A0A2M7EKD4-F1
#
_cell.length_a   1.000
_cell.length_b   1.000
_cell.length_c   1.000
_cell.angle_alpha   90.00
_cell.angle_beta   90.00
_cell.angle_gamma   90.00
#
_symmetry.space_group_name_H-M   'P 1'
#
loop_
_entity.id
_entity.type
_entity.pdbx_description
1 polymer ?
#
loop_
_entity_poly.entity_id
_entity_poly.type
_entity_poly.pdbx_seq_one_letter_code
_entity_poly.pdbx_strand_id
1 'polypeptide(L)' 'DELDCTVAGLVDFGIFLKLEDGLEGLVHISELDWGLVDDPRTMYKVG' A
#
# COMPACT_ATOMS: atom_id res chain seq x y z
N ASP A 1 -12.82 -11.00 -7.65
CA ASP A 1 -12.14 -9.85 -8.23
C ASP A 1 -10.87 -9.58 -7.50
N GLU A 2 -9.77 -9.68 -8.23
CA GLU A 2 -8.47 -9.14 -7.85
C GLU A 2 -8.32 -7.86 -8.67
N LEU A 3 -8.01 -6.75 -8.01
CA LEU A 3 -7.79 -5.47 -8.69
C LEU A 3 -6.29 -5.24 -8.80
N ASP A 4 -5.79 -5.05 -10.00
CA ASP A 4 -4.41 -4.61 -10.20
C ASP A 4 -4.26 -3.13 -9.85
N CYS A 5 -3.22 -2.84 -9.08
CA CYS A 5 -2.87 -1.49 -8.68
C CYS A 5 -1.37 -1.39 -8.50
N THR A 6 -0.85 -0.17 -8.58
CA THR A 6 0.58 0.12 -8.46
C THR A 6 0.85 0.87 -7.17
N VAL A 7 1.91 0.53 -6.45
CA VAL A 7 2.32 1.30 -5.27
C VAL A 7 2.77 2.69 -5.74
N ALA A 8 1.99 3.71 -5.39
CA ALA A 8 2.27 5.12 -5.69
C ALA A 8 3.24 5.72 -4.67
N GLY A 9 3.17 5.27 -3.41
CA GLY A 9 3.98 5.82 -2.33
C GLY A 9 3.88 5.01 -1.04
N LEU A 10 4.90 5.11 -0.21
CA LEU A 10 5.01 4.43 1.07
C LEU A 10 5.24 5.47 2.17
N VAL A 11 4.42 5.43 3.21
CA VAL A 11 4.54 6.28 4.40
C VAL A 11 4.57 5.41 5.65
N ASP A 12 5.03 5.94 6.77
CA ASP A 12 5.28 5.11 7.96
C ASP A 12 3.99 4.53 8.57
N PHE A 13 2.82 5.08 8.24
CA PHE A 13 1.51 4.59 8.70
C PHE A 13 0.69 3.86 7.61
N GLY A 14 1.23 3.67 6.40
CA GLY A 14 0.46 3.04 5.32
C GLY A 14 1.07 3.11 3.93
N ILE A 15 0.30 2.63 2.95
CA ILE A 15 0.72 2.54 1.53
C ILE A 15 -0.32 3.23 0.66
N PHE A 16 0.15 4.07 -0.24
CA PHE A 16 -0.65 4.65 -1.31
C PHE A 16 -0.57 3.75 -2.54
N LEU A 17 -1.74 3.34 -3.02
CA LEU A 17 -1.92 2.55 -4.23
C LEU A 17 -2.60 3.42 -5.27
N LYS A 18 -2.08 3.41 -6.48
CA LYS A 18 -2.73 4.00 -7.64
C LYS A 18 -3.57 2.94 -8.32
N LEU A 19 -4.85 3.20 -8.40
CA LEU A 19 -5.81 2.38 -9.12
C LEU A 19 -5.96 2.95 -10.54
N GLU A 20 -6.66 2.19 -11.38
CA GLU A 20 -7.11 2.68 -12.68
C GLU A 20 -8.06 3.88 -12.54
N ASP A 21 -8.27 4.62 -13.64
CA ASP A 21 -9.14 5.81 -13.71
C ASP A 21 -8.66 7.04 -12.90
N GLY A 22 -7.39 7.04 -12.46
CA GLY A 22 -6.83 8.15 -11.69
C GLY A 22 -7.26 8.18 -10.23
N LEU A 23 -7.79 7.06 -9.73
CA LEU A 23 -8.12 6.87 -8.32
C LEU A 23 -6.86 6.53 -7.51
N GLU A 24 -6.82 7.02 -6.28
CA GLU A 24 -5.78 6.72 -5.30
C GLU A 24 -6.43 6.10 -4.06
N GLY A 25 -5.93 4.93 -3.67
CA GLY A 25 -6.32 4.21 -2.47
C GLY A 25 -5.22 4.31 -1.41
N LEU A 26 -5.62 4.37 -0.14
CA LEU A 26 -4.72 4.28 0.99
C LEU A 26 -5.02 3.01 1.77
N VAL A 27 -4.00 2.20 1.98
CA VAL A 27 -4.05 1.04 2.88
C VAL A 27 -3.33 1.40 4.17
N HIS A 28 -4.04 1.32 5.29
CA HIS A 28 -3.43 1.58 6.59
C HIS A 28 -2.48 0.43 6.97
N ILE A 29 -1.41 0.73 7.71
CA ILE A 29 -0.40 -0.27 8.10
C ILE A 29 -0.98 -1.45 8.88
N SER A 30 -2.06 -1.22 9.63
CA SER A 30 -2.78 -2.27 10.36
C SER A 30 -3.59 -3.22 9.48
N GLU A 31 -3.82 -2.87 8.21
CA GLU A 31 -4.52 -3.69 7.22
C GLU A 31 -3.55 -4.44 6.29
N LEU A 32 -2.25 -4.12 6.33
CA LEU A 32 -1.24 -4.76 5.46
C LEU A 32 -0.94 -6.21 5.86
N ASP A 33 -0.88 -6.49 7.17
CA ASP A 33 -0.61 -7.83 7.67
C ASP A 33 -1.23 -8.02 9.07
N TRP A 34 -1.54 -9.26 9.41
CA TRP A 34 -2.02 -9.62 10.76
C TRP A 34 -0.89 -9.61 11.81
N GLY A 35 0.37 -9.50 11.39
CA GLY A 35 1.56 -9.32 12.20
C GLY A 35 1.94 -7.84 12.43
N LEU A 36 2.90 -7.63 13.33
CA LEU A 36 3.40 -6.29 13.66
C LEU A 36 4.30 -5.78 12.52
N VAL A 37 3.72 -5.01 11.61
CA VAL A 37 4.46 -4.31 10.55
C VAL A 37 5.00 -3.01 11.12
N ASP A 38 6.32 -2.94 11.34
CA ASP A 38 6.99 -1.73 11.84
C ASP A 38 7.33 -0.74 10.71
N ASP A 39 7.75 -1.25 9.55
CA ASP A 39 8.03 -0.42 8.37
C ASP A 39 7.55 -1.10 7.07
N PRO A 40 6.61 -0.50 6.32
CA PRO A 40 6.04 -1.09 5.12
C PRO A 40 7.00 -1.13 3.93
N ARG A 41 8.11 -0.37 3.96
CA ARG A 41 9.14 -0.35 2.90
C ARG A 41 9.99 -1.61 2.89
N THR A 42 9.94 -2.41 3.96
CA THR A 42 10.60 -3.72 4.03
C THR A 42 9.91 -4.77 3.16
N MET A 43 8.60 -4.61 2.94
CA MET A 43 7.78 -5.57 2.18
C MET A 43 7.42 -5.07 0.78
N TYR A 44 7.20 -3.76 0.63
CA TYR A 44 6.70 -3.18 -0.60
C TYR A 44 7.67 -2.13 -1.17
N LYS A 45 7.74 -2.04 -2.50
CA LYS A 45 8.51 -1.02 -3.23
C LYS A 45 7.57 -0.24 -4.12
N VAL A 46 7.84 1.06 -4.26
CA VAL A 46 7.17 1.91 -5.26
C VAL A 46 7.57 1.42 -6.65
N GLY A 47 6.59 1.26 -7.54
CA GLY A 47 6.82 0.83 -8.92
C GLY A 47 5.79 -0.16 -9.43
#